data_AF-A0A517MPJ7-F1
#
_entry.id   AF-A0A517MPJ7-F1
#
_cell.length_a   1.000
_cell.length_b   1.000
_cell.length_c   1.000
_cell.angle_alpha   90.00
_cell.angle_beta   90.00
_cell.angle_gamma   90.00
#
_symmetry.space_group_name_H-M   'P 1'
#
loop_
_entity.id
_entity.type
_entity.pdbx_description
1 polymer ?
#
loop_
_entity_poly.entity_id
_entity_poly.type
_entity_poly.pdbx_seq_one_letter_code
_entity_poly.pdbx_strand_id
1 'polypeptide(L)'
;MKLQQYTCAACSISTILLLSSCTGDQSNQQPNSAIADGDEENPPPVLVSTPQALALTPPVEIVQSGTYGDGGTTFVHLKDAAKQELMLCVSENGFEYLVPGDTLFLDATNAWVAGARLPESKEEATKVVLTLESALTSTLPDEQRKKYQNQGEPLEHFWRERSNKSEVEQWGEKEWITENAFGAYQRLKSKSDFSILNKADSVIPEWYSKYDAYRREQLAEEQRTKDADTLFKSFYPEQARDLLTLAAKEGWAQVEPEGANANSEDEDVVQQGRRLAEAVGDPIELAEISCRALGTLNEDWTHTILRDRIAVQAMLTVTPEQYLEALTKIAANEQAMLGAGRIFFYHRYGSKLEAAMWERWAPVLAKVLLEKGADDNKARVVRIITNAKHPGALPLLRKIARGEIGVEPVLPDPSDPWQKDEEPGLRETTYLVLAMREVESVRDEITQALPEASMKQNQVALEVALALLGDPTYLKKQSLGLDSHHICLAAIRAIERFEGKPGMDLLMSAGLDHHYAAIANEAILAAQRISGQQWIPEGSDHQPRNFSDEAKAWWQKNRDRF
;
A
#
# COMPACT_ATOMS: atom_id res chain seq x y z
N MET A 1 -36.00 -28.67 -23.65
CA MET A 1 -35.07 -28.80 -24.78
C MET A 1 -33.71 -29.18 -24.21
N LYS A 2 -33.07 -30.20 -24.78
CA LYS A 2 -31.94 -30.97 -24.20
C LYS A 2 -30.67 -30.12 -24.02
N LEU A 3 -30.01 -30.26 -22.86
CA LEU A 3 -28.60 -29.91 -22.67
C LEU A 3 -27.72 -30.97 -23.33
N GLN A 4 -26.73 -30.53 -24.13
CA GLN A 4 -25.67 -31.37 -24.66
C GLN A 4 -24.40 -31.18 -23.81
N GLN A 5 -23.95 -32.29 -23.23
CA GLN A 5 -22.63 -32.50 -22.67
C GLN A 5 -21.61 -32.62 -23.81
N TYR A 6 -20.43 -32.03 -23.64
CA TYR A 6 -19.24 -32.44 -24.35
C TYR A 6 -18.22 -32.99 -23.35
N THR A 7 -18.15 -34.32 -23.30
CA THR A 7 -16.96 -35.07 -22.92
C THR A 7 -16.04 -35.21 -24.13
N CYS A 8 -14.74 -35.02 -23.95
CA CYS A 8 -13.74 -35.60 -24.84
C CYS A 8 -12.68 -36.31 -23.99
N ALA A 9 -12.35 -37.52 -24.40
CA ALA A 9 -11.48 -38.47 -23.71
C ALA A 9 -10.36 -38.93 -24.67
N ALA A 10 -9.30 -39.50 -24.05
CA ALA A 10 -8.20 -40.29 -24.64
C ALA A 10 -7.05 -39.46 -25.27
N CYS A 11 -5.75 -39.77 -25.15
CA CYS A 11 -4.96 -41.01 -24.92
C CYS A 11 -3.55 -40.57 -24.39
N SER A 12 -2.89 -41.16 -23.37
CA SER A 12 -2.17 -42.45 -23.29
C SER A 12 -0.62 -42.37 -23.48
N ILE A 13 0.12 -42.88 -22.47
CA ILE A 13 1.46 -43.57 -22.50
C ILE A 13 2.70 -42.64 -22.56
N SER A 14 3.62 -42.58 -21.58
CA SER A 14 4.58 -43.65 -21.21
C SER A 14 5.20 -43.49 -19.81
N THR A 15 5.33 -44.63 -19.14
CA THR A 15 6.14 -44.93 -17.96
C THR A 15 7.62 -45.06 -18.34
N ILE A 16 8.54 -44.46 -17.56
CA ILE A 16 9.93 -44.92 -17.46
C ILE A 16 10.30 -45.03 -15.97
N LEU A 17 10.55 -46.27 -15.56
CA LEU A 17 11.19 -46.70 -14.32
C LEU A 17 12.71 -46.67 -14.52
N LEU A 18 13.45 -46.10 -13.56
CA LEU A 18 14.85 -46.47 -13.33
C LEU A 18 15.11 -46.53 -11.82
N LEU A 19 15.24 -47.76 -11.34
CA LEU A 19 15.88 -48.13 -10.09
C LEU A 19 17.40 -48.06 -10.27
N SER A 20 18.11 -47.48 -9.31
CA SER A 20 19.47 -47.91 -8.98
C SER A 20 19.73 -47.69 -7.50
N SER A 21 19.88 -48.81 -6.81
CA SER A 21 20.41 -48.98 -5.47
C SER A 21 21.91 -48.70 -5.43
N CYS A 22 22.39 -48.01 -4.41
CA CYS A 22 23.73 -48.23 -3.87
C CYS A 22 23.71 -48.04 -2.35
N THR A 23 24.04 -49.14 -1.68
CA THR A 23 24.38 -49.31 -0.27
C THR A 23 25.61 -48.49 0.11
N GLY A 24 25.63 -47.91 1.31
CA GLY A 24 26.80 -47.23 1.88
C GLY A 24 26.62 -46.95 3.36
N ASP A 25 26.85 -47.99 4.16
CA ASP A 25 26.93 -47.98 5.62
C ASP A 25 28.34 -47.53 6.02
N GLN A 26 28.47 -46.45 6.82
CA GLN A 26 29.61 -46.22 7.74
C GLN A 26 29.21 -45.32 8.92
N SER A 27 29.19 -45.96 10.09
CA SER A 27 29.49 -45.40 11.41
C SER A 27 30.66 -44.40 11.42
N ASN A 28 30.58 -43.29 12.16
CA ASN A 28 31.25 -43.13 13.47
C ASN A 28 31.17 -41.70 14.03
N GLN A 29 30.95 -41.65 15.34
CA GLN A 29 31.53 -40.74 16.35
C GLN A 29 31.35 -39.21 16.23
N GLN A 30 30.54 -38.70 17.17
CA GLN A 30 30.74 -37.41 17.83
C GLN A 30 32.13 -37.33 18.49
N PRO A 31 32.66 -36.11 18.69
CA PRO A 31 32.52 -35.54 20.03
C PRO A 31 32.20 -34.03 20.05
N ASN A 32 31.41 -33.67 21.06
CA ASN A 32 31.36 -32.42 21.81
C ASN A 32 32.28 -31.26 21.35
N SER A 33 31.67 -30.11 21.05
CA SER A 33 32.23 -28.82 21.45
C SER A 33 31.12 -27.82 21.80
N ALA A 34 31.25 -27.32 23.03
CA ALA A 34 30.59 -26.20 23.68
C ALA A 34 29.89 -25.17 22.77
N ILE A 35 28.61 -24.95 23.08
CA ILE A 35 27.89 -23.71 22.77
C ILE A 35 28.47 -22.63 23.68
N ALA A 36 29.17 -21.68 23.07
CA ALA A 36 29.44 -20.40 23.68
C ALA A 36 28.52 -19.40 22.97
N ASP A 37 27.57 -18.86 23.71
CA ASP A 37 26.78 -17.69 23.32
C ASP A 37 27.75 -16.52 23.15
N GLY A 38 28.11 -16.25 21.90
CA GLY A 38 28.73 -15.01 21.49
C GLY A 38 27.64 -14.15 20.88
N ASP A 39 27.26 -13.09 21.57
CA ASP A 39 26.59 -11.94 20.96
C ASP A 39 27.49 -11.48 19.80
N GLU A 40 27.14 -11.88 18.57
CA GLU A 40 27.58 -11.18 17.37
C GLU A 40 26.93 -9.80 17.42
N GLU A 41 27.58 -8.88 18.13
CA GLU A 41 27.46 -7.45 17.85
C GLU A 41 27.68 -7.31 16.34
N ASN A 42 26.59 -7.12 15.60
CA ASN A 42 26.67 -6.69 14.21
C ASN A 42 27.66 -5.52 14.20
N PRO A 43 28.82 -5.63 13.51
CA PRO A 43 29.72 -4.50 13.43
C PRO A 43 28.91 -3.32 12.88
N PRO A 44 29.11 -2.10 13.37
CA PRO A 44 28.50 -0.93 12.76
C PRO A 44 28.74 -1.02 11.24
N PRO A 45 27.76 -0.63 10.41
CA PRO A 45 27.93 -0.69 8.97
C PRO A 45 29.27 -0.06 8.63
N VAL A 46 30.12 -0.84 7.95
CA VAL A 46 31.38 -0.36 7.41
C VAL A 46 30.98 0.86 6.57
N LEU A 47 31.30 2.05 7.05
CA LEU A 47 31.30 3.27 6.25
C LEU A 47 31.96 2.88 4.94
N VAL A 48 31.19 2.87 3.84
CA VAL A 48 31.72 2.58 2.51
C VAL A 48 32.93 3.48 2.37
N SER A 49 34.11 2.87 2.40
CA SER A 49 35.34 3.63 2.52
C SER A 49 35.41 4.54 1.32
N THR A 50 35.51 5.84 1.58
CA THR A 50 36.03 6.86 0.67
C THR A 50 37.28 6.29 -0.01
N PRO A 51 37.21 5.75 -1.26
CA PRO A 51 37.60 6.53 -2.44
C PRO A 51 37.11 5.98 -3.81
N GLN A 52 35.95 5.32 -3.97
CA GLN A 52 35.60 4.70 -5.28
C GLN A 52 35.57 5.70 -6.45
N ALA A 53 35.02 6.91 -6.28
CA ALA A 53 35.06 7.95 -7.31
C ALA A 53 36.48 8.47 -7.59
N LEU A 54 37.38 8.40 -6.60
CA LEU A 54 38.80 8.70 -6.77
C LEU A 54 39.58 7.54 -7.40
N ALA A 55 39.02 6.33 -7.50
CA ALA A 55 39.70 5.16 -8.04
C ALA A 55 39.58 5.05 -9.58
N LEU A 56 38.54 5.65 -10.19
CA LEU A 56 38.41 5.66 -11.65
C LEU A 56 39.62 6.32 -12.32
N THR A 57 40.22 5.59 -13.26
CA THR A 57 41.37 6.06 -14.04
C THR A 57 41.02 6.11 -15.52
N PRO A 58 41.11 7.27 -16.20
CA PRO A 58 40.86 7.36 -17.64
C PRO A 58 41.72 6.38 -18.46
N PRO A 59 41.19 5.82 -19.58
CA PRO A 59 39.89 6.12 -20.17
C PRO A 59 38.72 5.47 -19.40
N VAL A 60 37.61 6.20 -19.29
CA VAL A 60 36.36 5.74 -18.69
C VAL A 60 35.29 5.64 -19.78
N GLU A 61 34.51 4.58 -19.75
CA GLU A 61 33.36 4.35 -20.64
C GLU A 61 32.04 4.55 -19.89
N ILE A 62 31.01 4.98 -20.62
CA ILE A 62 29.64 5.01 -20.14
C ILE A 62 29.03 3.65 -20.47
N VAL A 63 28.82 2.83 -19.45
CA VAL A 63 28.24 1.48 -19.60
C VAL A 63 26.73 1.60 -19.85
N GLN A 64 26.07 2.44 -19.05
CA GLN A 64 24.63 2.62 -19.09
C GLN A 64 24.27 4.01 -18.56
N SER A 65 23.14 4.55 -19.00
CA SER A 65 22.53 5.70 -18.36
C SER A 65 21.03 5.71 -18.66
N GLY A 66 20.29 6.48 -17.88
CA GLY A 66 18.84 6.58 -18.04
C GLY A 66 18.26 7.57 -17.05
N THR A 67 16.93 7.64 -17.03
CA THR A 67 16.17 8.47 -16.10
C THR A 67 15.32 7.57 -15.21
N TYR A 68 15.10 7.99 -13.97
CA TYR A 68 14.10 7.38 -13.12
C TYR A 68 12.71 7.91 -13.50
N GLY A 69 11.67 7.16 -13.10
CA GLY A 69 10.27 7.53 -13.33
C GLY A 69 9.81 8.79 -12.59
N ASP A 70 10.69 9.44 -11.83
CA ASP A 70 10.43 10.69 -11.11
C ASP A 70 10.44 11.93 -12.02
N GLY A 71 10.79 11.76 -13.31
CA GLY A 71 10.79 12.84 -14.30
C GLY A 71 11.94 13.83 -14.17
N GLY A 72 12.94 13.58 -13.30
CA GLY A 72 14.01 14.55 -13.02
C GLY A 72 15.38 13.94 -12.79
N THR A 73 15.47 12.70 -12.27
CA THR A 73 16.76 12.10 -11.92
C THR A 73 17.32 11.27 -13.04
N THR A 74 18.60 11.50 -13.34
CA THR A 74 19.35 10.75 -14.35
C THR A 74 20.46 9.94 -13.68
N PHE A 75 20.54 8.64 -13.99
CA PHE A 75 21.66 7.81 -13.57
C PHE A 75 22.69 7.64 -14.69
N VAL A 76 23.97 7.50 -14.33
CA VAL A 76 25.07 7.22 -15.26
C VAL A 76 26.01 6.19 -14.63
N HIS A 77 26.14 5.03 -15.26
CA HIS A 77 27.07 3.97 -14.89
C HIS A 77 28.37 4.13 -15.67
N LEU A 78 29.46 4.37 -14.95
CA LEU A 78 30.80 4.54 -15.48
C LEU A 78 31.66 3.34 -15.14
N LYS A 79 32.55 2.97 -16.06
CA LYS A 79 33.53 1.90 -15.86
C LYS A 79 34.88 2.27 -16.46
N ASP A 80 35.97 1.93 -15.78
CA ASP A 80 37.31 2.12 -16.33
C ASP A 80 37.94 0.82 -16.84
N ALA A 81 39.13 0.93 -17.44
CA ALA A 81 39.88 -0.21 -17.96
C ALA A 81 40.30 -1.23 -16.88
N ALA A 82 40.39 -0.81 -15.61
CA ALA A 82 40.64 -1.68 -14.47
C ALA A 82 39.36 -2.33 -13.92
N LYS A 83 38.23 -2.14 -14.61
CA LYS A 83 36.88 -2.59 -14.22
C LYS A 83 36.40 -2.01 -12.90
N GLN A 84 36.95 -0.88 -12.48
CA GLN A 84 36.35 -0.09 -11.40
C GLN A 84 35.06 0.54 -11.94
N GLU A 85 34.01 0.54 -11.14
CA GLU A 85 32.70 1.02 -11.53
C GLU A 85 32.25 2.15 -10.61
N LEU A 86 31.49 3.08 -11.16
CA LEU A 86 30.86 4.17 -10.42
C LEU A 86 29.46 4.39 -10.99
N MET A 87 28.44 4.33 -10.13
CA MET A 87 27.11 4.80 -10.50
C MET A 87 26.98 6.26 -10.05
N LEU A 88 26.55 7.14 -10.94
CA LEU A 88 26.20 8.52 -10.65
C LEU A 88 24.69 8.67 -10.71
N CYS A 89 24.09 9.46 -9.83
CA CYS A 89 22.71 9.91 -9.95
C CYS A 89 22.67 11.44 -9.83
N VAL A 90 22.04 12.11 -10.79
CA VAL A 90 21.95 13.57 -10.86
C VAL A 90 20.49 13.97 -10.93
N SER A 91 19.99 14.70 -9.93
CA SER A 91 18.58 15.14 -9.86
C SER A 91 18.46 16.65 -9.73
N GLU A 92 17.37 17.21 -10.26
CA GLU A 92 16.99 18.62 -10.07
C GLU A 92 16.10 18.83 -8.84
N ASN A 93 15.43 17.78 -8.36
CA ASN A 93 14.45 17.82 -7.28
C ASN A 93 14.73 16.70 -6.25
N GLY A 94 14.05 16.74 -5.09
CA GLY A 94 14.17 15.69 -4.10
C GLY A 94 13.79 14.31 -4.69
N PHE A 95 14.59 13.28 -4.40
CA PHE A 95 14.42 11.93 -4.93
C PHE A 95 13.72 10.99 -3.95
N GLU A 96 12.86 10.09 -4.45
CA GLU A 96 12.04 9.18 -3.63
C GLU A 96 12.30 7.67 -3.86
N TYR A 97 13.15 7.28 -4.84
CA TYR A 97 13.39 5.86 -5.14
C TYR A 97 14.65 5.31 -4.47
N LEU A 98 14.69 3.99 -4.25
CA LEU A 98 15.90 3.27 -3.84
C LEU A 98 16.91 3.25 -5.00
N VAL A 99 18.16 3.59 -4.70
CA VAL A 99 19.29 3.60 -5.64
C VAL A 99 20.35 2.63 -5.10
N PRO A 100 21.17 2.00 -5.94
CA PRO A 100 22.21 1.09 -5.48
C PRO A 100 23.17 1.74 -4.47
N GLY A 101 23.65 0.95 -3.51
CA GLY A 101 24.40 1.45 -2.35
C GLY A 101 25.84 1.92 -2.58
N ASP A 102 26.29 1.96 -3.84
CA ASP A 102 27.60 2.49 -4.26
C ASP A 102 27.44 3.71 -5.20
N THR A 103 26.33 4.44 -5.06
CA THR A 103 25.97 5.52 -5.99
C THR A 103 26.38 6.90 -5.47
N LEU A 104 27.03 7.70 -6.30
CA LEU A 104 27.29 9.09 -5.98
C LEU A 104 26.09 9.95 -6.43
N PHE A 105 25.38 10.52 -5.46
CA PHE A 105 24.22 11.38 -5.72
C PHE A 105 24.66 12.84 -5.78
N LEU A 106 24.27 13.55 -6.82
CA LEU A 106 24.66 14.94 -7.08
C LEU A 106 23.38 15.77 -7.29
N ASP A 107 23.25 16.84 -6.50
CA ASP A 107 22.20 17.88 -6.66
C ASP A 107 20.78 17.59 -6.13
N ALA A 108 20.52 16.51 -5.38
CA ALA A 108 19.24 16.34 -4.67
C ALA A 108 19.22 16.92 -3.24
N THR A 109 18.03 17.39 -2.84
CA THR A 109 17.69 17.82 -1.49
C THR A 109 16.90 16.77 -0.68
N ASN A 110 16.85 15.50 -1.09
CA ASN A 110 16.23 14.42 -0.32
C ASN A 110 17.12 13.18 -0.25
N ALA A 111 17.18 12.53 0.91
CA ALA A 111 18.15 11.50 1.29
C ALA A 111 17.55 10.12 1.65
N TRP A 112 16.40 9.77 1.10
CA TRP A 112 15.71 8.52 1.45
C TRP A 112 16.27 7.28 0.73
N VAL A 113 17.48 7.39 0.19
CA VAL A 113 18.03 6.46 -0.77
C VAL A 113 19.16 5.65 -0.15
N ALA A 114 18.91 4.37 0.09
CA ALA A 114 19.89 3.47 0.70
C ALA A 114 21.22 3.45 -0.07
N GLY A 115 22.27 3.99 0.55
CA GLY A 115 23.67 3.90 0.10
C GLY A 115 24.09 4.82 -1.05
N ALA A 116 23.30 5.84 -1.40
CA ALA A 116 23.84 6.94 -2.19
C ALA A 116 24.53 7.97 -1.28
N ARG A 117 25.68 8.55 -1.67
CA ARG A 117 26.34 9.62 -0.92
C ARG A 117 26.57 10.87 -1.77
N LEU A 118 26.63 12.02 -1.10
CA LEU A 118 27.15 13.25 -1.70
C LEU A 118 28.68 13.17 -1.83
N PRO A 119 29.30 13.95 -2.73
CA PRO A 119 30.75 14.13 -2.73
C PRO A 119 31.21 14.68 -1.39
N GLU A 120 32.32 14.14 -0.87
CA GLU A 120 32.87 14.54 0.43
C GLU A 120 33.71 15.80 0.33
N SER A 121 34.13 16.17 -0.88
CA SER A 121 34.96 17.35 -1.13
C SER A 121 34.71 17.97 -2.49
N LYS A 122 35.17 19.22 -2.64
CA LYS A 122 35.16 19.93 -3.93
C LYS A 122 36.06 19.23 -4.94
N GLU A 123 37.16 18.66 -4.49
CA GLU A 123 38.10 17.90 -5.29
C GLU A 123 37.44 16.65 -5.87
N GLU A 124 36.67 15.91 -5.06
CA GLU A 124 35.94 14.73 -5.51
C GLU A 124 34.83 15.10 -6.50
N ALA A 125 34.02 16.10 -6.19
CA ALA A 125 32.97 16.57 -7.08
C ALA A 125 33.53 17.03 -8.43
N THR A 126 34.65 17.78 -8.40
CA THR A 126 35.37 18.20 -9.60
C THR A 126 35.89 17.01 -10.40
N LYS A 127 36.48 16.01 -9.72
CA LYS A 127 37.00 14.81 -10.40
C LYS A 127 35.87 14.04 -11.10
N VAL A 128 34.71 13.92 -10.47
CA VAL A 128 33.55 13.22 -11.05
C VAL A 128 33.06 13.92 -12.31
N VAL A 129 32.91 15.25 -12.27
CA VAL A 129 32.52 16.04 -13.45
C VAL A 129 33.52 15.87 -14.58
N LEU A 130 34.82 15.96 -14.29
CA LEU A 130 35.89 15.77 -15.28
C LEU A 130 35.91 14.34 -15.85
N THR A 131 35.61 13.34 -15.02
CA THR A 131 35.55 11.94 -15.43
C THR A 131 34.39 11.70 -16.39
N LEU A 132 33.21 12.22 -16.05
CA LEU A 132 32.04 12.16 -16.93
C LEU A 132 32.26 12.94 -18.23
N GLU A 133 32.88 14.12 -18.17
CA GLU A 133 33.26 14.91 -19.35
C GLU A 133 34.22 14.14 -20.26
N SER A 134 35.22 13.46 -19.69
CA SER A 134 36.17 12.63 -20.43
C SER A 134 35.48 11.44 -21.11
N ALA A 135 34.58 10.76 -20.41
CA ALA A 135 33.81 9.63 -20.95
C ALA A 135 32.83 10.06 -22.06
N LEU A 136 32.22 11.23 -21.94
CA LEU A 136 31.39 11.82 -23.00
C LEU A 136 32.24 12.24 -24.21
N THR A 137 33.43 12.80 -23.98
CA THR A 137 34.37 13.22 -25.02
C THR A 137 34.89 12.03 -25.83
N SER A 138 35.07 10.86 -25.23
CA SER A 138 35.47 9.66 -25.97
C SER A 138 34.32 9.02 -26.76
N THR A 139 33.08 9.26 -26.34
CA THR A 139 31.89 8.59 -26.90
C THR A 139 31.16 9.44 -27.97
N LEU A 140 31.17 10.77 -27.83
CA LEU A 140 30.45 11.70 -28.71
C LEU A 140 31.25 12.09 -29.98
N PRO A 141 30.67 11.89 -31.18
CA PRO A 141 31.17 12.51 -32.41
C PRO A 141 31.29 14.04 -32.29
N ASP A 142 32.28 14.64 -32.96
CA ASP A 142 32.56 16.08 -32.88
C ASP A 142 31.37 16.96 -33.28
N GLU A 143 30.54 16.51 -34.23
CA GLU A 143 29.35 17.25 -34.68
C GLU A 143 28.27 17.32 -33.60
N GLN A 144 28.03 16.22 -32.88
CA GLN A 144 27.09 16.18 -31.77
C GLN A 144 27.60 17.03 -30.60
N ARG A 145 28.90 16.95 -30.29
CA ARG A 145 29.53 17.80 -29.27
C ARG A 145 29.33 19.29 -29.54
N LYS A 146 29.50 19.73 -30.79
CA LYS A 146 29.24 21.12 -31.20
C LYS A 146 27.77 21.50 -31.10
N LYS A 147 26.85 20.59 -31.43
CA LYS A 147 25.40 20.81 -31.24
C LYS A 147 25.09 21.10 -29.78
N TYR A 148 25.63 20.28 -28.87
CA TYR A 148 25.31 20.42 -27.45
C TYR A 148 26.00 21.58 -26.74
N GLN A 149 27.18 22.02 -27.18
CA GLN A 149 27.83 23.22 -26.63
C GLN A 149 27.01 24.50 -26.87
N ASN A 150 26.09 24.48 -27.84
CA ASN A 150 25.32 25.64 -28.27
C ASN A 150 23.85 25.63 -27.79
N GLN A 151 23.37 24.55 -27.15
CA GLN A 151 21.99 24.41 -26.67
C GLN A 151 21.97 24.39 -25.13
N GLY A 152 21.32 25.38 -24.52
CA GLY A 152 21.40 25.66 -23.08
C GLY A 152 20.60 24.74 -22.16
N GLU A 153 19.63 23.97 -22.66
CA GLU A 153 18.86 22.99 -21.89
C GLU A 153 18.49 21.78 -22.77
N PRO A 154 19.19 20.64 -22.65
CA PRO A 154 19.05 19.54 -23.60
C PRO A 154 17.86 18.63 -23.28
N LEU A 155 17.59 18.33 -22.00
CA LEU A 155 16.68 17.24 -21.63
C LEU A 155 15.21 17.47 -22.02
N GLU A 156 14.60 18.60 -21.68
CA GLU A 156 13.19 18.85 -22.01
C GLU A 156 12.95 18.91 -23.53
N HIS A 157 13.89 19.49 -24.27
CA HIS A 157 13.85 19.54 -25.72
C HIS A 157 13.91 18.13 -26.32
N PHE A 158 14.75 17.24 -25.77
CA PHE A 158 14.90 15.88 -26.28
C PHE A 158 13.74 14.95 -25.93
N TRP A 159 13.17 15.06 -24.72
CA TRP A 159 11.93 14.35 -24.38
C TRP A 159 10.80 14.73 -25.33
N ARG A 160 10.69 16.02 -25.66
CA ARG A 160 9.71 16.53 -26.63
C ARG A 160 10.02 16.07 -28.07
N GLU A 161 11.27 15.99 -28.48
CA GLU A 161 11.62 15.44 -29.82
C GLU A 161 11.36 13.93 -29.91
N ARG A 162 11.64 13.15 -28.87
CA ARG A 162 11.43 11.69 -28.86
C ARG A 162 9.96 11.30 -28.80
N SER A 163 9.19 11.95 -27.94
CA SER A 163 7.72 11.72 -27.84
C SER A 163 6.99 12.02 -29.15
N ASN A 164 7.60 12.80 -30.04
CA ASN A 164 7.08 13.13 -31.37
C ASN A 164 7.63 12.26 -32.51
N LYS A 165 8.57 11.32 -32.24
CA LYS A 165 9.12 10.39 -33.24
C LYS A 165 8.42 9.04 -33.18
N SER A 166 8.24 8.41 -34.34
CA SER A 166 7.69 7.05 -34.37
C SER A 166 8.64 6.05 -33.70
N GLU A 167 8.13 4.90 -33.25
CA GLU A 167 8.91 3.85 -32.56
C GLU A 167 10.10 3.36 -33.39
N VAL A 168 9.99 3.44 -34.72
CA VAL A 168 11.03 3.07 -35.71
C VAL A 168 12.11 4.15 -35.87
N GLU A 169 11.82 5.40 -35.48
CA GLU A 169 12.72 6.56 -35.55
C GLU A 169 13.37 6.89 -34.20
N GLN A 170 13.14 6.06 -33.18
CA GLN A 170 13.78 6.21 -31.88
C GLN A 170 15.29 5.95 -32.03
N TRP A 171 16.07 6.75 -31.30
CA TRP A 171 17.52 6.69 -31.30
C TRP A 171 18.06 5.31 -30.95
N GLY A 172 19.24 4.98 -31.48
CA GLY A 172 19.92 3.75 -31.08
C GLY A 172 20.25 3.75 -29.59
N GLU A 173 20.33 2.57 -28.96
CA GLU A 173 20.63 2.41 -27.53
C GLU A 173 21.87 3.22 -27.09
N LYS A 174 22.92 3.22 -27.91
CA LYS A 174 24.15 3.98 -27.65
C LYS A 174 23.94 5.50 -27.67
N GLU A 175 23.10 6.01 -28.56
CA GLU A 175 22.76 7.44 -28.62
C GLU A 175 21.96 7.84 -27.37
N TRP A 176 21.01 7.01 -26.95
CA TRP A 176 20.23 7.24 -25.73
C TRP A 176 21.07 7.24 -24.46
N ILE A 177 22.00 6.29 -24.34
CA ILE A 177 22.95 6.23 -23.21
C ILE A 177 23.84 7.49 -23.19
N THR A 178 24.26 7.95 -24.36
CA THR A 178 25.13 9.12 -24.43
C THR A 178 24.38 10.41 -24.08
N GLU A 179 23.12 10.53 -24.50
CA GLU A 179 22.26 11.70 -24.28
C GLU A 179 21.86 11.89 -22.82
N ASN A 180 21.44 10.81 -22.12
CA ASN A 180 21.16 10.89 -20.68
C ASN A 180 22.42 11.27 -19.90
N ALA A 181 23.56 10.64 -20.20
CA ALA A 181 24.83 10.98 -19.55
C ALA A 181 25.25 12.43 -19.81
N PHE A 182 24.99 12.95 -21.01
CA PHE A 182 25.24 14.35 -21.34
C PHE A 182 24.33 15.31 -20.58
N GLY A 183 23.05 14.96 -20.43
CA GLY A 183 22.09 15.70 -19.61
C GLY A 183 22.50 15.78 -18.14
N ALA A 184 22.94 14.66 -17.56
CA ALA A 184 23.54 14.63 -16.22
C ALA A 184 24.77 15.55 -16.13
N TYR A 185 25.68 15.50 -17.10
CA TYR A 185 26.86 16.38 -17.16
C TYR A 185 26.49 17.86 -17.21
N GLN A 186 25.53 18.26 -18.04
CA GLN A 186 25.12 19.67 -18.13
C GLN A 186 24.53 20.18 -16.82
N ARG A 187 23.69 19.39 -16.14
CA ARG A 187 23.15 19.73 -14.83
C ARG A 187 24.28 19.99 -13.83
N LEU A 188 25.24 19.06 -13.74
CA LEU A 188 26.41 19.23 -12.87
C LEU A 188 27.22 20.49 -13.21
N LYS A 189 27.43 20.76 -14.50
CA LYS A 189 28.20 21.92 -14.97
C LYS A 189 27.49 23.25 -14.69
N SER A 190 26.16 23.28 -14.80
CA SER A 190 25.34 24.49 -14.55
C SER A 190 25.47 24.99 -13.11
N LYS A 191 25.78 24.09 -12.17
CA LYS A 191 25.99 24.37 -10.74
C LYS A 191 27.45 24.69 -10.40
N SER A 192 28.15 25.34 -11.32
CA SER A 192 29.60 25.60 -11.33
C SER A 192 30.26 26.19 -10.07
N ASP A 193 29.49 26.65 -9.08
CA ASP A 193 30.00 27.11 -7.79
C ASP A 193 30.10 26.01 -6.72
N PHE A 194 29.60 24.80 -6.99
CA PHE A 194 29.44 23.72 -6.02
C PHE A 194 28.82 24.23 -4.70
N SER A 195 27.93 25.23 -4.76
CA SER A 195 27.26 25.81 -3.58
C SER A 195 26.52 24.76 -2.74
N ILE A 196 26.21 23.60 -3.34
CA ILE A 196 25.70 22.43 -2.63
C ILE A 196 26.68 21.86 -1.59
N LEU A 197 28.00 21.94 -1.81
CA LEU A 197 29.02 21.52 -0.84
C LEU A 197 29.09 22.48 0.36
N ASN A 198 28.81 23.77 0.15
CA ASN A 198 28.71 24.73 1.27
C ASN A 198 27.43 24.51 2.12
N LYS A 199 26.38 23.92 1.53
CA LYS A 199 25.22 23.44 2.28
C LYS A 199 25.51 22.11 2.96
N ALA A 200 26.38 21.30 2.39
CA ALA A 200 26.71 19.97 2.90
C ALA A 200 27.23 20.02 4.35
N ASP A 201 28.10 20.96 4.71
CA ASP A 201 28.63 21.06 6.09
C ASP A 201 27.56 21.34 7.17
N SER A 202 26.45 22.02 6.83
CA SER A 202 25.36 22.30 7.79
C SER A 202 24.20 21.30 7.70
N VAL A 203 24.02 20.67 6.55
CA VAL A 203 22.90 19.80 6.22
C VAL A 203 23.26 18.33 6.49
N ILE A 204 24.48 17.90 6.16
CA ILE A 204 24.94 16.50 6.30
C ILE A 204 24.72 15.92 7.71
N PRO A 205 25.06 16.60 8.84
CA PRO A 205 24.90 16.00 10.17
C PRO A 205 23.44 15.78 10.58
N GLU A 206 22.56 16.75 10.30
CA GLU A 206 21.12 16.59 10.54
C GLU A 206 20.54 15.45 9.69
N TRP A 207 21.12 15.24 8.52
CA TRP A 207 20.65 14.27 7.54
C TRP A 207 21.08 12.85 7.86
N TYR A 208 22.35 12.63 8.20
CA TYR A 208 22.78 11.32 8.71
C TYR A 208 22.01 10.96 9.97
N SER A 209 21.70 11.92 10.84
CA SER A 209 20.84 11.67 12.02
C SER A 209 19.43 11.19 11.63
N LYS A 210 18.77 11.85 10.66
CA LYS A 210 17.44 11.43 10.16
C LYS A 210 17.49 10.09 9.43
N TYR A 211 18.50 9.86 8.60
CA TYR A 211 18.70 8.60 7.88
C TYR A 211 19.00 7.45 8.85
N ASP A 212 19.86 7.65 9.84
CA ASP A 212 20.17 6.65 10.86
C ASP A 212 18.93 6.36 11.73
N ALA A 213 18.10 7.36 12.01
CA ALA A 213 16.81 7.15 12.67
C ALA A 213 15.88 6.30 11.80
N TYR A 214 15.71 6.65 10.53
CA TYR A 214 14.89 5.89 9.58
C TYR A 214 15.40 4.47 9.36
N ARG A 215 16.71 4.26 9.17
CA ARG A 215 17.30 2.94 8.98
C ARG A 215 17.19 2.09 10.23
N ARG A 216 17.35 2.67 11.42
CA ARG A 216 17.05 1.98 12.68
C ARG A 216 15.58 1.57 12.76
N GLU A 217 14.66 2.43 12.33
CA GLU A 217 13.24 2.11 12.30
C GLU A 217 12.94 0.98 11.30
N GLN A 218 13.51 1.03 10.10
CA GLN A 218 13.38 -0.03 9.09
C GLN A 218 13.95 -1.37 9.58
N LEU A 219 15.15 -1.37 10.17
CA LEU A 219 15.74 -2.58 10.76
C LEU A 219 14.91 -3.09 11.95
N ALA A 220 14.37 -2.20 12.77
CA ALA A 220 13.47 -2.56 13.85
C ALA A 220 12.16 -3.16 13.30
N GLU A 221 11.61 -2.63 12.21
CA GLU A 221 10.41 -3.18 11.55
C GLU A 221 10.68 -4.54 10.89
N GLU A 222 11.81 -4.69 10.19
CA GLU A 222 12.26 -5.98 9.65
C GLU A 222 12.39 -7.02 10.78
N GLN A 223 12.97 -6.63 11.92
CA GLN A 223 13.09 -7.51 13.08
C GLN A 223 11.73 -7.82 13.71
N ARG A 224 10.86 -6.83 13.91
CA ARG A 224 9.48 -7.02 14.40
C ARG A 224 8.70 -7.98 13.51
N THR A 225 8.84 -7.87 12.19
CA THR A 225 8.22 -8.77 11.21
C THR A 225 8.75 -10.20 11.32
N LYS A 226 10.07 -10.38 11.50
CA LYS A 226 10.69 -11.70 11.73
C LYS A 226 10.25 -12.33 13.06
N ASP A 227 10.18 -11.52 14.12
CA ASP A 227 9.72 -11.97 15.44
C ASP A 227 8.25 -12.36 15.39
N ALA A 228 7.42 -11.56 14.71
CA ALA A 228 6.01 -11.87 14.48
C ALA A 228 5.81 -13.14 13.65
N ASP A 229 6.64 -13.39 12.61
CA ASP A 229 6.62 -14.65 11.85
C ASP A 229 6.94 -15.87 12.72
N THR A 230 8.00 -15.73 13.52
CA THR A 230 8.45 -16.78 14.43
C THR A 230 7.37 -17.12 15.44
N LEU A 231 6.78 -16.08 16.06
CA LEU A 231 5.70 -16.23 17.02
C LEU A 231 4.44 -16.82 16.36
N PHE A 232 4.04 -16.34 15.18
CA PHE A 232 2.91 -16.86 14.41
C PHE A 232 3.03 -18.36 14.19
N LYS A 233 4.20 -18.82 13.71
CA LYS A 233 4.46 -20.23 13.44
C LYS A 233 4.52 -21.06 14.74
N SER A 234 5.01 -20.49 15.84
CA SER A 234 5.17 -21.20 17.11
C SER A 234 3.89 -21.81 17.68
N PHE A 235 2.72 -21.28 17.30
CA PHE A 235 1.43 -21.83 17.73
C PHE A 235 1.04 -23.13 17.03
N TYR A 236 1.61 -23.43 15.86
CA TYR A 236 1.27 -24.62 15.09
C TYR A 236 2.13 -25.83 15.51
N PRO A 237 1.62 -27.07 15.39
CA PRO A 237 2.44 -28.26 15.56
C PRO A 237 3.57 -28.31 14.53
N GLU A 238 4.65 -29.04 14.82
CA GLU A 238 5.88 -29.07 14.00
C GLU A 238 5.61 -29.37 12.52
N GLN A 239 4.78 -30.39 12.23
CA GLN A 239 4.40 -30.75 10.87
C GLN A 239 3.71 -29.62 10.10
N ALA A 240 2.90 -28.81 10.79
CA ALA A 240 2.23 -27.64 10.23
C ALA A 240 3.18 -26.44 10.06
N ARG A 241 4.16 -26.28 10.96
CA ARG A 241 5.20 -25.24 10.86
C ARG A 241 6.05 -25.37 9.61
N ASP A 242 6.38 -26.59 9.22
CA ASP A 242 7.16 -26.85 8.01
C ASP A 242 6.42 -26.40 6.74
N LEU A 243 5.10 -26.64 6.68
CA LEU A 243 4.26 -26.18 5.57
C LEU A 243 4.26 -24.64 5.46
N LEU A 244 4.10 -23.95 6.59
CA LEU A 244 4.12 -22.48 6.64
C LEU A 244 5.51 -21.90 6.32
N THR A 245 6.58 -22.62 6.66
CA THR A 245 7.96 -22.21 6.38
C THR A 245 8.33 -22.41 4.91
N LEU A 246 7.88 -23.50 4.30
CA LEU A 246 8.08 -23.74 2.87
C LEU A 246 7.38 -22.64 2.04
N ALA A 247 6.14 -22.31 2.38
CA ALA A 247 5.42 -21.22 1.75
C ALA A 247 6.15 -19.88 1.84
N ALA A 248 6.79 -19.58 2.99
CA ALA A 248 7.59 -18.36 3.15
C ALA A 248 8.88 -18.36 2.29
N LYS A 249 9.49 -19.53 2.06
CA LYS A 249 10.73 -19.67 1.26
C LYS A 249 10.48 -19.59 -0.25
N GLU A 250 9.30 -19.98 -0.71
CA GLU A 250 8.94 -19.95 -2.13
C GLU A 250 8.79 -18.52 -2.70
N GLY A 251 9.03 -17.48 -1.89
CA GLY A 251 9.49 -16.19 -2.37
C GLY A 251 8.46 -15.42 -3.20
N TRP A 252 7.18 -15.55 -2.86
CA TRP A 252 6.14 -14.79 -3.54
C TRP A 252 6.14 -13.35 -3.03
N ALA A 253 6.57 -12.45 -3.92
CA ALA A 253 6.46 -11.01 -3.77
C ALA A 253 5.06 -10.63 -3.28
N GLN A 254 4.97 -9.56 -2.49
CA GLN A 254 3.72 -8.98 -2.03
C GLN A 254 2.69 -9.00 -3.16
N VAL A 255 1.71 -9.90 -3.09
CA VAL A 255 0.58 -9.87 -4.03
C VAL A 255 -0.16 -8.60 -3.69
N GLU A 256 -0.20 -7.64 -4.63
CA GLU A 256 -0.77 -6.32 -4.37
C GLU A 256 -2.21 -6.47 -3.81
N PRO A 257 -2.55 -5.75 -2.71
CA PRO A 257 -3.82 -5.91 -1.99
C PRO A 257 -5.09 -5.64 -2.82
N GLU A 258 -4.98 -5.01 -3.98
CA GLU A 258 -6.13 -4.52 -4.73
C GLU A 258 -6.87 -5.66 -5.44
N GLY A 259 -7.83 -6.25 -4.71
CA GLY A 259 -8.77 -7.24 -5.24
C GLY A 259 -8.60 -8.66 -4.69
N ALA A 260 -7.56 -8.91 -3.88
CA ALA A 260 -7.38 -10.16 -3.17
C ALA A 260 -8.36 -10.26 -1.99
N ASN A 261 -9.65 -10.47 -2.29
CA ASN A 261 -10.52 -11.13 -1.33
C ASN A 261 -9.79 -12.41 -0.90
N ALA A 262 -9.87 -12.81 0.37
CA ALA A 262 -9.35 -14.10 0.82
C ALA A 262 -9.98 -15.31 0.09
N ASN A 263 -10.96 -15.05 -0.78
CA ASN A 263 -11.52 -15.98 -1.76
C ASN A 263 -10.80 -15.95 -3.12
N SER A 264 -9.63 -15.31 -3.27
CA SER A 264 -8.85 -15.46 -4.49
C SER A 264 -8.57 -16.95 -4.64
N GLU A 265 -9.06 -17.52 -5.74
CA GLU A 265 -9.06 -18.95 -6.07
C GLU A 265 -7.65 -19.44 -6.43
N ASP A 266 -6.65 -18.95 -5.71
CA ASP A 266 -5.28 -19.40 -5.79
C ASP A 266 -5.25 -20.83 -5.27
N GLU A 267 -5.33 -21.77 -6.22
CA GLU A 267 -5.48 -23.20 -5.98
C GLU A 267 -4.36 -23.73 -5.08
N ASP A 268 -3.16 -23.14 -5.18
CA ASP A 268 -2.02 -23.48 -4.32
C ASP A 268 -2.26 -23.08 -2.86
N VAL A 269 -2.78 -21.87 -2.61
CA VAL A 269 -3.11 -21.42 -1.23
C VAL A 269 -4.25 -22.25 -0.64
N VAL A 270 -5.27 -22.58 -1.45
CA VAL A 270 -6.37 -23.46 -1.02
C VAL A 270 -5.83 -24.85 -0.66
N GLN A 271 -4.97 -25.42 -1.49
CA GLN A 271 -4.39 -26.75 -1.26
C GLN A 271 -3.44 -26.75 -0.05
N GLN A 272 -2.63 -25.70 0.13
CA GLN A 272 -1.79 -25.53 1.32
C GLN A 272 -2.63 -25.36 2.58
N GLY A 273 -3.75 -24.63 2.52
CA GLY A 273 -4.70 -24.49 3.64
C GLY A 273 -5.31 -25.83 4.05
N ARG A 274 -5.68 -26.68 3.09
CA ARG A 274 -6.16 -28.05 3.39
C ARG A 274 -5.09 -28.91 4.03
N ARG A 275 -3.86 -28.89 3.50
CA ARG A 275 -2.72 -29.62 4.09
C ARG A 275 -2.41 -29.14 5.50
N LEU A 276 -2.52 -27.84 5.76
CA LEU A 276 -2.37 -27.27 7.09
C LEU A 276 -3.45 -27.80 8.05
N ALA A 277 -4.72 -27.82 7.62
CA ALA A 277 -5.82 -28.36 8.41
C ALA A 277 -5.64 -29.86 8.70
N GLU A 278 -5.23 -30.65 7.70
CA GLU A 278 -4.93 -32.08 7.86
C GLU A 278 -3.78 -32.32 8.84
N ALA A 279 -2.74 -31.49 8.80
CA ALA A 279 -1.59 -31.59 9.70
C ALA A 279 -1.93 -31.27 11.17
N VAL A 280 -2.92 -30.41 11.41
CA VAL A 280 -3.43 -30.15 12.78
C VAL A 280 -4.40 -31.24 13.21
N GLY A 281 -5.26 -31.73 12.31
CA GLY A 281 -6.14 -32.87 12.53
C GLY A 281 -7.40 -32.59 13.35
N ASP A 282 -7.32 -31.81 14.44
CA ASP A 282 -8.49 -31.35 15.20
C ASP A 282 -8.95 -29.95 14.70
N PRO A 283 -10.16 -29.83 14.13
CA PRO A 283 -10.67 -28.55 13.63
C PRO A 283 -10.91 -27.49 14.73
N ILE A 284 -11.18 -27.89 15.97
CA ILE A 284 -11.33 -26.93 17.08
C ILE A 284 -9.97 -26.39 17.47
N GLU A 285 -8.98 -27.28 17.61
CA GLU A 285 -7.59 -26.90 17.87
C GLU A 285 -7.03 -26.01 16.75
N LEU A 286 -7.30 -26.35 15.48
CA LEU A 286 -6.94 -25.52 14.32
C LEU A 286 -7.51 -24.12 14.47
N ALA A 287 -8.79 -23.99 14.81
CA ALA A 287 -9.42 -22.70 15.02
C ALA A 287 -8.77 -21.88 16.15
N GLU A 288 -8.47 -22.51 17.28
CA GLU A 288 -7.78 -21.84 18.38
C GLU A 288 -6.37 -21.37 18.00
N ILE A 289 -5.58 -22.25 17.39
CA ILE A 289 -4.21 -21.97 16.96
C ILE A 289 -4.19 -20.86 15.91
N SER A 290 -5.07 -20.92 14.91
CA SER A 290 -5.17 -19.87 13.90
C SER A 290 -5.63 -18.53 14.47
N CYS A 291 -6.55 -18.52 15.44
CA CYS A 291 -6.91 -17.29 16.16
C CYS A 291 -5.73 -16.72 16.95
N ARG A 292 -4.95 -17.56 17.64
CA ARG A 292 -3.74 -17.13 18.38
C ARG A 292 -2.68 -16.56 17.43
N ALA A 293 -2.40 -17.28 16.34
CA ALA A 293 -1.41 -16.89 15.34
C ALA A 293 -1.78 -15.59 14.62
N LEU A 294 -2.98 -15.50 14.05
CA LEU A 294 -3.45 -14.27 13.39
C LEU A 294 -3.60 -13.11 14.39
N GLY A 295 -3.79 -13.43 15.67
CA GLY A 295 -3.83 -12.45 16.74
C GLY A 295 -2.52 -11.68 16.87
N THR A 296 -1.36 -12.29 16.60
CA THR A 296 -0.06 -11.63 16.74
C THR A 296 0.26 -10.63 15.63
N LEU A 297 -0.61 -10.53 14.62
CA LEU A 297 -0.47 -9.60 13.51
C LEU A 297 -1.08 -8.25 13.93
N ASN A 298 -0.22 -7.32 14.37
CA ASN A 298 -0.62 -5.97 14.76
C ASN A 298 -0.50 -5.00 13.58
N GLU A 299 -1.15 -5.33 12.46
CA GLU A 299 -1.04 -4.62 11.18
C GLU A 299 -2.42 -4.30 10.58
N ASP A 300 -2.48 -3.39 9.61
CA ASP A 300 -3.68 -3.17 8.79
C ASP A 300 -4.01 -4.46 8.02
N TRP A 301 -5.28 -4.86 8.06
CA TRP A 301 -5.79 -6.02 7.34
C TRP A 301 -5.61 -5.94 5.81
N THR A 302 -5.35 -4.77 5.23
CA THR A 302 -4.97 -4.65 3.80
C THR A 302 -3.71 -5.41 3.46
N HIS A 303 -2.79 -5.57 4.41
CA HIS A 303 -1.56 -6.31 4.23
C HIS A 303 -1.78 -7.74 4.74
N THR A 304 -1.96 -8.68 3.82
CA THR A 304 -1.94 -10.11 4.16
C THR A 304 -0.81 -10.77 3.41
N ILE A 305 0.05 -11.48 4.13
CA ILE A 305 1.08 -12.29 3.50
C ILE A 305 0.61 -13.73 3.34
N LEU A 306 1.35 -14.52 2.57
CA LEU A 306 0.96 -15.86 2.15
C LEU A 306 0.60 -16.77 3.33
N ARG A 307 1.37 -16.75 4.43
CA ARG A 307 1.10 -17.57 5.63
C ARG A 307 -0.28 -17.29 6.26
N ASP A 308 -0.70 -16.02 6.26
CA ASP A 308 -1.98 -15.61 6.82
C ASP A 308 -3.12 -16.13 5.94
N ARG A 309 -2.94 -16.02 4.61
CA ARG A 309 -3.87 -16.55 3.61
C ARG A 309 -4.03 -18.07 3.78
N ILE A 310 -2.94 -18.81 3.98
CA ILE A 310 -2.97 -20.27 4.22
C ILE A 310 -3.72 -20.60 5.51
N ALA A 311 -3.44 -19.90 6.62
CA ALA A 311 -4.15 -20.10 7.88
C ALA A 311 -5.65 -19.83 7.74
N VAL A 312 -6.03 -18.78 7.01
CA VAL A 312 -7.42 -18.45 6.71
C VAL A 312 -8.08 -19.51 5.80
N GLN A 313 -7.36 -20.03 4.81
CA GLN A 313 -7.86 -21.13 3.97
C GLN A 313 -8.06 -22.41 4.78
N ALA A 314 -7.15 -22.73 5.72
CA ALA A 314 -7.34 -23.83 6.66
C ALA A 314 -8.60 -23.64 7.51
N MET A 315 -8.87 -22.42 7.98
CA MET A 315 -10.10 -22.07 8.72
C MET A 315 -11.38 -22.35 7.94
N LEU A 316 -11.36 -22.39 6.60
CA LEU A 316 -12.56 -22.72 5.82
C LEU A 316 -12.98 -24.19 5.96
N THR A 317 -12.11 -25.06 6.48
CA THR A 317 -12.42 -26.46 6.80
C THR A 317 -13.16 -26.61 8.14
N VAL A 318 -13.08 -25.60 9.00
CA VAL A 318 -13.73 -25.58 10.31
C VAL A 318 -15.22 -25.27 10.12
N THR A 319 -16.09 -26.01 10.81
CA THR A 319 -17.55 -25.74 10.84
C THR A 319 -17.90 -24.58 11.79
N PRO A 320 -19.03 -23.89 11.59
CA PRO A 320 -19.51 -22.86 12.51
C PRO A 320 -19.51 -23.30 13.99
N GLU A 321 -19.98 -24.50 14.30
CA GLU A 321 -20.08 -25.02 15.66
C GLU A 321 -18.69 -25.21 16.29
N GLN A 322 -17.74 -25.76 15.53
CA GLN A 322 -16.35 -25.94 15.99
C GLN A 322 -15.66 -24.61 16.21
N TYR A 323 -15.88 -23.63 15.32
CA TYR A 323 -15.33 -22.29 15.50
C TYR A 323 -15.87 -21.62 16.77
N LEU A 324 -17.15 -21.81 17.09
CA LEU A 324 -17.75 -21.25 18.31
C LEU A 324 -17.23 -21.93 19.58
N GLU A 325 -16.97 -23.23 19.53
CA GLU A 325 -16.30 -23.93 20.61
C GLU A 325 -14.90 -23.36 20.84
N ALA A 326 -14.13 -23.15 19.76
CA ALA A 326 -12.82 -22.50 19.83
C ALA A 326 -12.89 -21.09 20.42
N LEU A 327 -13.84 -20.24 19.96
CA LEU A 327 -14.09 -18.90 20.52
C LEU A 327 -14.33 -18.94 22.03
N THR A 328 -15.09 -19.93 22.50
CA THR A 328 -15.35 -20.11 23.93
C THR A 328 -14.08 -20.45 24.70
N LYS A 329 -13.21 -21.29 24.15
CA LYS A 329 -11.94 -21.69 24.78
C LYS A 329 -10.92 -20.55 24.80
N ILE A 330 -10.92 -19.67 23.80
CA ILE A 330 -9.99 -18.53 23.72
C ILE A 330 -10.56 -17.23 24.29
N ALA A 331 -11.79 -17.21 24.82
CA ALA A 331 -12.49 -15.99 25.22
C ALA A 331 -11.73 -15.13 26.26
N ALA A 332 -10.88 -15.76 27.09
CA ALA A 332 -10.06 -15.08 28.09
C ALA A 332 -8.69 -14.61 27.54
N ASN A 333 -8.33 -14.99 26.31
CA ASN A 333 -7.08 -14.61 25.67
C ASN A 333 -7.35 -13.46 24.68
N GLU A 334 -7.09 -12.23 25.13
CA GLU A 334 -7.30 -11.00 24.35
C GLU A 334 -6.61 -11.03 22.98
N GLN A 335 -5.36 -11.51 22.92
CA GLN A 335 -4.61 -11.62 21.66
C GLN A 335 -5.29 -12.58 20.67
N ALA A 336 -5.72 -13.75 21.16
CA ALA A 336 -6.42 -14.72 20.32
C ALA A 336 -7.77 -14.15 19.84
N MET A 337 -8.43 -13.33 20.66
CA MET A 337 -9.68 -12.67 20.29
C MET A 337 -9.48 -11.60 19.20
N LEU A 338 -8.31 -10.95 19.11
CA LEU A 338 -7.96 -10.09 17.97
C LEU A 338 -7.90 -10.89 16.66
N GLY A 339 -7.20 -12.03 16.67
CA GLY A 339 -7.10 -12.89 15.49
C GLY A 339 -8.45 -13.51 15.10
N ALA A 340 -9.24 -13.91 16.10
CA ALA A 340 -10.62 -14.32 15.89
C ALA A 340 -11.45 -13.21 15.24
N GLY A 341 -11.30 -11.96 15.68
CA GLY A 341 -11.95 -10.80 15.08
C GLY A 341 -11.57 -10.60 13.61
N ARG A 342 -10.29 -10.76 13.26
CA ARG A 342 -9.81 -10.72 11.86
C ARG A 342 -10.50 -11.81 11.03
N ILE A 343 -10.55 -13.06 11.50
CA ILE A 343 -11.28 -14.15 10.81
C ILE A 343 -12.77 -13.82 10.65
N PHE A 344 -13.39 -13.34 11.73
CA PHE A 344 -14.83 -13.09 11.82
C PHE A 344 -15.29 -11.96 10.90
N PHE A 345 -14.64 -10.79 10.97
CA PHE A 345 -15.02 -9.60 10.22
C PHE A 345 -14.32 -9.53 8.86
N TYR A 346 -12.99 -9.56 8.83
CA TYR A 346 -12.22 -9.32 7.60
C TYR A 346 -12.38 -10.44 6.59
N HIS A 347 -12.17 -11.68 7.03
CA HIS A 347 -12.33 -12.87 6.19
C HIS A 347 -13.79 -13.33 6.09
N ARG A 348 -14.73 -12.54 6.64
CA ARG A 348 -16.18 -12.73 6.56
C ARG A 348 -16.66 -14.11 7.00
N TYR A 349 -15.87 -14.85 7.79
CA TYR A 349 -16.28 -16.16 8.31
C TYR A 349 -17.59 -16.03 9.11
N GLY A 350 -17.73 -14.89 9.78
CA GLY A 350 -18.93 -14.42 10.40
C GLY A 350 -20.25 -14.56 9.65
N SER A 351 -20.22 -14.34 8.33
CA SER A 351 -21.40 -14.45 7.48
C SER A 351 -21.96 -15.87 7.36
N LYS A 352 -21.20 -16.88 7.80
CA LYS A 352 -21.59 -18.30 7.85
C LYS A 352 -22.30 -18.69 9.15
N LEU A 353 -22.30 -17.82 10.16
CA LEU A 353 -22.86 -18.12 11.48
C LEU A 353 -24.36 -17.83 11.53
N GLU A 354 -25.07 -18.56 12.38
CA GLU A 354 -26.47 -18.27 12.66
C GLU A 354 -26.66 -16.94 13.39
N ALA A 355 -27.88 -16.42 13.34
CA ALA A 355 -28.14 -15.08 13.83
C ALA A 355 -27.87 -14.91 15.35
N ALA A 356 -28.37 -15.83 16.17
CA ALA A 356 -28.15 -15.81 17.62
C ALA A 356 -26.66 -15.83 17.99
N MET A 357 -25.83 -16.48 17.17
CA MET A 357 -24.38 -16.59 17.38
C MET A 357 -23.68 -15.27 17.05
N TRP A 358 -24.08 -14.62 15.96
CA TRP A 358 -23.59 -13.29 15.60
C TRP A 358 -23.92 -12.26 16.66
N GLU A 359 -25.16 -12.27 17.18
CA GLU A 359 -25.60 -11.41 18.28
C GLU A 359 -24.75 -11.55 19.54
N ARG A 360 -24.33 -12.78 19.84
CA ARG A 360 -23.48 -13.07 20.99
C ARG A 360 -22.03 -12.62 20.77
N TRP A 361 -21.43 -12.99 19.64
CA TRP A 361 -19.98 -12.88 19.46
C TRP A 361 -19.52 -11.61 18.75
N ALA A 362 -20.32 -11.04 17.84
CA ALA A 362 -19.93 -9.82 17.14
C ALA A 362 -19.62 -8.65 18.10
N PRO A 363 -20.44 -8.37 19.13
CA PRO A 363 -20.11 -7.30 20.09
C PRO A 363 -18.82 -7.56 20.87
N VAL A 364 -18.56 -8.82 21.24
CA VAL A 364 -17.36 -9.21 21.99
C VAL A 364 -16.12 -9.01 21.14
N LEU A 365 -16.12 -9.53 19.91
CA LEU A 365 -14.99 -9.41 18.98
C LEU A 365 -14.77 -7.97 18.51
N ALA A 366 -15.85 -7.25 18.21
CA ALA A 366 -15.77 -5.84 17.82
C ALA A 366 -15.16 -5.00 18.95
N LYS A 367 -15.54 -5.25 20.21
CA LYS A 367 -14.95 -4.54 21.34
C LYS A 367 -13.44 -4.72 21.40
N VAL A 368 -12.96 -5.97 21.33
CA VAL A 368 -11.52 -6.25 21.38
C VAL A 368 -10.79 -5.56 20.23
N LEU A 369 -11.31 -5.64 19.01
CA LEU A 369 -10.71 -4.99 17.84
C LEU A 369 -10.71 -3.46 17.92
N LEU A 370 -11.81 -2.86 18.38
CA LEU A 370 -11.95 -1.41 18.46
C LEU A 370 -11.16 -0.79 19.62
N GLU A 371 -10.84 -1.58 20.66
CA GLU A 371 -10.02 -1.13 21.80
C GLU A 371 -8.53 -1.41 21.61
N LYS A 372 -8.17 -2.49 20.89
CA LYS A 372 -6.81 -3.05 20.89
C LYS A 372 -6.24 -3.35 19.50
N GLY A 373 -7.08 -3.40 18.48
CA GLY A 373 -6.62 -3.58 17.10
C GLY A 373 -6.01 -2.31 16.54
N ALA A 374 -5.28 -2.45 15.44
CA ALA A 374 -4.73 -1.32 14.69
C ALA A 374 -5.84 -0.33 14.27
N ASP A 375 -5.53 0.96 14.33
CA ASP A 375 -6.48 2.05 14.11
C ASP A 375 -7.15 1.98 12.72
N ASP A 376 -6.38 1.63 11.69
CA ASP A 376 -6.85 1.49 10.30
C ASP A 376 -7.96 0.42 10.14
N ASN A 377 -7.97 -0.58 11.03
CA ASN A 377 -8.97 -1.64 11.00
C ASN A 377 -10.31 -1.20 11.61
N LYS A 378 -10.35 -0.16 12.45
CA LYS A 378 -11.53 0.21 13.23
C LYS A 378 -12.68 0.69 12.35
N ALA A 379 -12.41 1.60 11.41
CA ALA A 379 -13.41 2.08 10.44
C ALA A 379 -13.96 0.93 9.59
N ARG A 380 -13.09 -0.01 9.20
CA ARG A 380 -13.45 -1.21 8.45
C ARG A 380 -14.38 -2.13 9.24
N VAL A 381 -14.11 -2.35 10.53
CA VAL A 381 -14.98 -3.12 11.43
C VAL A 381 -16.37 -2.50 11.49
N VAL A 382 -16.46 -1.18 11.70
CA VAL A 382 -17.76 -0.46 11.70
C VAL A 382 -18.49 -0.66 10.38
N ARG A 383 -17.82 -0.50 9.24
CA ARG A 383 -18.41 -0.72 7.92
C ARG A 383 -18.93 -2.16 7.72
N ILE A 384 -18.19 -3.16 8.20
CA ILE A 384 -18.61 -4.57 8.11
C ILE A 384 -19.85 -4.80 8.98
N ILE A 385 -19.86 -4.31 10.22
CA ILE A 385 -21.02 -4.40 11.12
C ILE A 385 -22.23 -3.68 10.51
N THR A 386 -22.01 -2.55 9.84
CA THR A 386 -23.05 -1.77 9.15
C THR A 386 -23.76 -2.59 8.10
N ASN A 387 -22.97 -3.24 7.24
CA ASN A 387 -23.45 -4.02 6.11
C ASN A 387 -24.03 -5.37 6.54
N ALA A 388 -23.72 -5.82 7.76
CA ALA A 388 -24.39 -6.98 8.34
C ALA A 388 -25.89 -6.67 8.51
N LYS A 389 -26.74 -7.42 7.80
CA LYS A 389 -28.21 -7.40 7.97
C LYS A 389 -28.67 -8.07 9.27
N HIS A 390 -27.81 -8.09 10.28
CA HIS A 390 -27.99 -8.82 11.51
C HIS A 390 -28.74 -7.97 12.55
N PRO A 391 -29.76 -8.49 13.28
CA PRO A 391 -30.48 -7.71 14.28
C PRO A 391 -29.57 -7.16 15.40
N GLY A 392 -28.61 -7.95 15.88
CA GLY A 392 -27.59 -7.49 16.85
C GLY A 392 -26.62 -6.40 16.39
N ALA A 393 -26.58 -6.04 15.10
CA ALA A 393 -25.66 -5.00 14.61
C ALA A 393 -26.04 -3.59 15.11
N LEU A 394 -27.33 -3.26 15.15
CA LEU A 394 -27.79 -1.91 15.54
C LEU A 394 -27.49 -1.56 17.01
N PRO A 395 -27.78 -2.43 18.01
CA PRO A 395 -27.39 -2.17 19.39
C PRO A 395 -25.88 -1.99 19.56
N LEU A 396 -25.07 -2.77 18.83
CA LEU A 396 -23.61 -2.65 18.85
C LEU A 396 -23.14 -1.30 18.31
N LEU A 397 -23.64 -0.90 17.14
CA LEU A 397 -23.31 0.40 16.53
C LEU A 397 -23.66 1.57 17.47
N ARG A 398 -24.80 1.52 18.18
CA ARG A 398 -25.12 2.58 19.17
C ARG A 398 -24.10 2.67 20.30
N LYS A 399 -23.65 1.52 20.82
CA LYS A 399 -22.63 1.51 21.89
C LYS A 399 -21.30 2.11 21.40
N ILE A 400 -20.91 1.82 20.16
CA ILE A 400 -19.71 2.41 19.55
C ILE A 400 -19.90 3.93 19.36
N ALA A 401 -21.03 4.37 18.80
CA ALA A 401 -21.32 5.79 18.59
C ALA A 401 -21.31 6.63 19.88
N ARG A 402 -21.70 6.03 21.01
CA ARG A 402 -21.67 6.65 22.34
C ARG A 402 -20.30 6.57 23.02
N GLY A 403 -19.33 5.92 22.40
CA GLY A 403 -18.02 5.67 23.00
C GLY A 403 -18.02 4.67 24.15
N GLU A 404 -19.06 3.83 24.27
CA GLU A 404 -19.10 2.73 25.24
C GLU A 404 -18.21 1.55 24.81
N ILE A 405 -17.93 1.45 23.50
CA ILE A 405 -17.09 0.43 22.88
C ILE A 405 -16.08 1.09 21.95
N GLY A 406 -14.82 0.72 22.09
CA GLY A 406 -13.74 1.19 21.25
C GLY A 406 -13.03 2.43 21.78
N VAL A 407 -11.84 2.66 21.24
CA VAL A 407 -11.02 3.84 21.52
C VAL A 407 -10.87 4.60 20.21
N GLU A 408 -11.04 5.92 20.26
CA GLU A 408 -10.81 6.77 19.09
C GLU A 408 -9.39 6.54 18.55
N PRO A 409 -9.23 6.38 17.23
CA PRO A 409 -7.90 6.27 16.65
C PRO A 409 -7.13 7.55 16.96
N VAL A 410 -5.82 7.43 17.11
CA VAL A 410 -4.96 8.61 17.18
C VAL A 410 -5.01 9.24 15.81
N LEU A 411 -5.77 10.33 15.69
CA LEU A 411 -5.89 10.99 14.41
C LEU A 411 -4.53 11.56 13.99
N PRO A 412 -4.22 11.48 12.69
CA PRO A 412 -3.03 12.07 12.11
C PRO A 412 -2.84 13.53 12.55
N ASP A 413 -1.59 13.96 12.75
CA ASP A 413 -1.29 15.36 13.06
C ASP A 413 -1.73 16.21 11.85
N PRO A 414 -2.64 17.18 11.99
CA PRO A 414 -3.10 17.98 10.87
C PRO A 414 -1.99 18.83 10.22
N SER A 415 -0.81 18.92 10.85
CA SER A 415 0.38 19.55 10.28
C SER A 415 1.22 18.61 9.40
N ASP A 416 0.93 17.30 9.39
CA ASP A 416 1.59 16.34 8.51
C ASP A 416 1.00 16.44 7.09
N PRO A 417 1.73 17.00 6.11
CA PRO A 417 1.23 17.16 4.74
C PRO A 417 1.04 15.84 4.00
N TRP A 418 1.53 14.72 4.56
CA TRP A 418 1.44 13.39 3.97
C TRP A 418 0.20 12.63 4.43
N GLN A 419 -0.41 13.02 5.54
CA GLN A 419 -1.65 12.43 6.02
C GLN A 419 -2.84 13.18 5.43
N LYS A 420 -3.18 12.79 4.19
CA LYS A 420 -4.28 13.39 3.43
C LYS A 420 -5.64 12.87 3.84
N ASP A 421 -5.75 11.65 4.34
CA ASP A 421 -7.04 11.03 4.61
C ASP A 421 -7.76 11.73 5.77
N GLU A 422 -8.78 12.53 5.44
CA GLU A 422 -9.63 13.28 6.38
C GLU A 422 -10.80 12.40 6.87
N GLU A 423 -10.56 11.11 7.12
CA GLU A 423 -11.60 10.20 7.61
C GLU A 423 -12.04 10.55 9.05
N PRO A 424 -13.35 10.47 9.36
CA PRO A 424 -13.84 10.82 10.68
C PRO A 424 -13.42 9.79 11.73
N GLY A 425 -13.44 10.22 13.00
CA GLY A 425 -13.27 9.37 14.16
C GLY A 425 -14.27 8.21 14.21
N LEU A 426 -14.03 7.26 15.11
CA LEU A 426 -14.79 6.03 15.24
C LEU A 426 -16.26 6.31 15.58
N ARG A 427 -16.54 7.20 16.52
CA ARG A 427 -17.90 7.56 16.93
C ARG A 427 -18.68 8.22 15.79
N GLU A 428 -18.08 9.22 15.15
CA GLU A 428 -18.73 9.99 14.09
C GLU A 428 -18.93 9.15 12.83
N THR A 429 -17.97 8.29 12.47
CA THR A 429 -18.15 7.25 11.45
C THR A 429 -19.37 6.39 11.76
N THR A 430 -19.55 6.02 13.04
CA THR A 430 -20.65 5.15 13.46
C THR A 430 -22.00 5.87 13.43
N TYR A 431 -22.07 7.14 13.82
CA TYR A 431 -23.28 7.95 13.66
C TYR A 431 -23.68 8.13 12.20
N LEU A 432 -22.70 8.42 11.33
CA LEU A 432 -22.91 8.54 9.89
C LEU A 432 -23.52 7.25 9.32
N VAL A 433 -22.95 6.11 9.70
CA VAL A 433 -23.45 4.77 9.37
C VAL A 433 -24.88 4.52 9.87
N LEU A 434 -25.20 4.90 11.11
CA LEU A 434 -26.53 4.74 11.69
C LEU A 434 -27.56 5.59 10.92
N ALA A 435 -27.18 6.80 10.52
CA ALA A 435 -28.00 7.67 9.68
C ALA A 435 -28.19 7.13 8.25
N MET A 436 -27.15 6.52 7.65
CA MET A 436 -27.28 5.83 6.35
C MET A 436 -28.30 4.69 6.40
N ARG A 437 -28.47 4.05 7.58
CA ARG A 437 -29.48 3.02 7.86
C ARG A 437 -30.84 3.59 8.32
N GLU A 438 -31.04 4.90 8.26
CA GLU A 438 -32.31 5.56 8.60
C GLU A 438 -32.75 5.33 10.05
N VAL A 439 -31.78 5.22 10.96
CA VAL A 439 -32.05 5.05 12.39
C VAL A 439 -32.41 6.40 13.01
N GLU A 440 -33.61 6.90 12.73
CA GLU A 440 -34.06 8.25 13.08
C GLU A 440 -33.83 8.64 14.54
N SER A 441 -34.06 7.69 15.45
CA SER A 441 -33.85 7.83 16.90
C SER A 441 -32.39 8.05 17.36
N VAL A 442 -31.41 8.27 16.47
CA VAL A 442 -30.08 8.80 16.83
C VAL A 442 -29.92 10.29 16.56
N ARG A 443 -30.94 10.96 15.98
CA ARG A 443 -30.87 12.40 15.64
C ARG A 443 -30.47 13.26 16.84
N ASP A 444 -31.14 13.11 17.97
CA ASP A 444 -30.87 13.90 19.18
C ASP A 444 -29.45 13.66 19.71
N GLU A 445 -28.96 12.41 19.63
CA GLU A 445 -27.59 12.04 20.00
C GLU A 445 -26.57 12.74 19.10
N ILE A 446 -26.81 12.78 17.78
CA ILE A 446 -25.97 13.48 16.81
C ILE A 446 -25.97 15.00 17.04
N THR A 447 -27.16 15.59 17.26
CA THR A 447 -27.29 17.03 17.54
C THR A 447 -26.55 17.42 18.81
N GLN A 448 -26.55 16.57 19.84
CA GLN A 448 -25.78 16.79 21.06
C GLN A 448 -24.27 16.66 20.84
N ALA A 449 -23.83 15.68 20.04
CA ALA A 449 -22.42 15.45 19.75
C ALA A 449 -21.80 16.51 18.83
N LEU A 450 -22.56 17.09 17.92
CA LEU A 450 -22.09 18.07 16.92
C LEU A 450 -21.26 19.23 17.51
N PRO A 451 -21.70 19.95 18.56
CA PRO A 451 -20.90 21.02 19.17
C PRO A 451 -19.66 20.54 19.91
N GLU A 452 -19.53 19.24 20.23
CA GLU A 452 -18.38 18.65 20.92
C GLU A 452 -17.28 18.19 19.94
N ALA A 453 -17.60 18.08 18.64
CA ALA A 453 -16.66 17.67 17.61
C ALA A 453 -15.57 18.74 17.39
N SER A 454 -14.35 18.45 17.83
CA SER A 454 -13.20 19.36 17.71
C SER A 454 -12.54 19.33 16.33
N MET A 455 -12.61 18.19 15.65
CA MET A 455 -12.00 17.97 14.34
C MET A 455 -13.00 18.29 13.23
N LYS A 456 -12.52 18.95 12.17
CA LYS A 456 -13.33 19.37 11.01
C LYS A 456 -14.07 18.18 10.38
N GLN A 457 -13.39 17.07 10.16
CA GLN A 457 -13.97 15.87 9.55
C GLN A 457 -15.05 15.22 10.43
N ASN A 458 -14.86 15.22 11.76
CA ASN A 458 -15.86 14.73 12.71
C ASN A 458 -17.12 15.59 12.67
N GLN A 459 -16.95 16.92 12.66
CA GLN A 459 -18.05 17.86 12.52
C GLN A 459 -18.81 17.60 11.21
N VAL A 460 -18.11 17.54 10.07
CA VAL A 460 -18.75 17.31 8.75
C VAL A 460 -19.45 15.96 8.71
N ALA A 461 -18.89 14.90 9.30
CA ALA A 461 -19.55 13.59 9.37
C ALA A 461 -20.88 13.67 10.14
N LEU A 462 -20.93 14.37 11.28
CA LEU A 462 -22.16 14.56 12.05
C LEU A 462 -23.18 15.44 11.29
N GLU A 463 -22.73 16.48 10.59
CA GLU A 463 -23.58 17.31 9.71
C GLU A 463 -24.19 16.46 8.59
N VAL A 464 -23.39 15.65 7.88
CA VAL A 464 -23.87 14.73 6.85
C VAL A 464 -24.81 13.68 7.43
N ALA A 465 -24.59 13.21 8.66
CA ALA A 465 -25.50 12.30 9.35
C ALA A 465 -26.88 12.95 9.60
N LEU A 466 -26.94 14.23 10.03
CA LEU A 466 -28.20 14.97 10.18
C LEU A 466 -28.89 15.18 8.82
N ALA A 467 -28.13 15.42 7.76
CA ALA A 467 -28.66 15.46 6.41
C ALA A 467 -29.25 14.11 5.99
N LEU A 468 -28.56 13.00 6.22
CA LEU A 468 -29.11 11.67 5.90
C LEU A 468 -30.43 11.37 6.63
N LEU A 469 -30.64 11.97 7.80
CA LEU A 469 -31.87 11.85 8.58
C LEU A 469 -32.96 12.83 8.13
N GLY A 470 -32.71 13.78 7.21
CA GLY A 470 -33.79 14.58 6.62
C GLY A 470 -33.64 16.10 6.75
N ASP A 471 -32.51 16.61 7.23
CA ASP A 471 -32.23 18.05 7.20
C ASP A 471 -31.14 18.41 6.17
N PRO A 472 -31.50 18.77 4.92
CA PRO A 472 -30.53 19.03 3.86
C PRO A 472 -29.69 20.28 4.10
N THR A 473 -30.06 21.15 5.07
CA THR A 473 -29.33 22.39 5.35
C THR A 473 -27.92 22.14 5.90
N TYR A 474 -27.66 20.93 6.38
CA TYR A 474 -26.33 20.49 6.82
C TYR A 474 -25.41 20.06 5.67
N LEU A 475 -25.92 19.87 4.44
CA LEU A 475 -25.08 19.57 3.29
C LEU A 475 -24.41 20.85 2.79
N LYS A 476 -23.07 20.85 2.79
CA LYS A 476 -22.25 21.97 2.35
C LYS A 476 -21.23 21.50 1.33
N LYS A 477 -20.56 22.44 0.66
CA LYS A 477 -19.48 22.11 -0.29
C LYS A 477 -18.38 21.26 0.37
N GLN A 478 -18.11 21.52 1.65
CA GLN A 478 -17.13 20.77 2.45
C GLN A 478 -17.49 19.30 2.59
N SER A 479 -18.77 18.91 2.57
CA SER A 479 -19.21 17.51 2.66
C SER A 479 -18.72 16.62 1.50
N LEU A 480 -18.32 17.25 0.38
CA LEU A 480 -17.74 16.59 -0.80
C LEU A 480 -16.33 17.10 -1.11
N GLY A 481 -15.74 17.88 -0.20
CA GLY A 481 -14.42 18.50 -0.38
C GLY A 481 -13.39 18.02 0.63
N LEU A 482 -13.73 16.99 1.40
CA LEU A 482 -12.78 16.30 2.29
C LEU A 482 -12.19 15.10 1.57
N ASP A 483 -10.95 14.79 1.90
CA ASP A 483 -10.27 13.56 1.47
C ASP A 483 -10.77 12.37 2.33
N SER A 484 -12.08 12.12 2.31
CA SER A 484 -12.75 11.04 3.07
C SER A 484 -13.71 10.26 2.18
N HIS A 485 -13.54 8.95 2.15
CA HIS A 485 -14.43 8.06 1.43
C HIS A 485 -15.80 7.96 2.11
N HIS A 486 -15.83 7.85 3.44
CA HIS A 486 -17.08 7.64 4.18
C HIS A 486 -17.98 8.87 4.16
N ILE A 487 -17.42 10.06 4.42
CA ILE A 487 -18.19 11.31 4.44
C ILE A 487 -18.73 11.61 3.05
N CYS A 488 -17.87 11.56 2.02
CA CYS A 488 -18.26 11.95 0.66
C CYS A 488 -19.33 11.00 0.08
N LEU A 489 -19.20 9.68 0.24
CA LEU A 489 -20.24 8.74 -0.21
C LEU A 489 -21.56 8.92 0.55
N ALA A 490 -21.50 9.16 1.87
CA ALA A 490 -22.67 9.43 2.67
C ALA A 490 -23.36 10.74 2.26
N ALA A 491 -22.59 11.78 1.93
CA ALA A 491 -23.08 13.06 1.45
C ALA A 491 -23.74 12.93 0.07
N ILE A 492 -23.16 12.17 -0.86
CA ILE A 492 -23.79 11.86 -2.16
C ILE A 492 -25.13 11.18 -1.91
N ARG A 493 -25.18 10.15 -1.05
CA ARG A 493 -26.43 9.45 -0.72
C ARG A 493 -27.47 10.37 -0.07
N ALA A 494 -27.05 11.32 0.77
CA ALA A 494 -27.95 12.32 1.33
C ALA A 494 -28.52 13.23 0.25
N ILE A 495 -27.68 13.73 -0.66
CA ILE A 495 -28.09 14.56 -1.81
C ILE A 495 -29.14 13.82 -2.65
N GLU A 496 -28.94 12.54 -2.93
CA GLU A 496 -29.89 11.73 -3.68
C GLU A 496 -31.25 11.59 -3.00
N ARG A 497 -31.29 11.51 -1.67
CA ARG A 497 -32.57 11.39 -0.93
C ARG A 497 -33.42 12.65 -1.00
N PHE A 498 -32.79 13.82 -0.99
CA PHE A 498 -33.51 15.08 -1.02
C PHE A 498 -33.93 15.49 -2.43
N GLU A 499 -33.13 15.08 -3.42
CA GLU A 499 -33.25 15.52 -4.79
C GLU A 499 -33.18 17.07 -4.88
N GLY A 500 -33.18 17.60 -6.10
CA GLY A 500 -33.32 19.05 -6.32
C GLY A 500 -32.02 19.85 -6.40
N LYS A 501 -32.22 21.15 -6.67
CA LYS A 501 -31.18 22.07 -7.14
C LYS A 501 -29.97 22.23 -6.22
N PRO A 502 -30.11 22.43 -4.89
CA PRO A 502 -28.95 22.61 -4.02
C PRO A 502 -28.04 21.38 -3.99
N GLY A 503 -28.61 20.17 -3.94
CA GLY A 503 -27.85 18.93 -3.97
C GLY A 503 -27.11 18.72 -5.29
N MET A 504 -27.80 18.96 -6.42
CA MET A 504 -27.18 18.93 -7.74
C MET A 504 -26.05 19.95 -7.89
N ASP A 505 -26.21 21.17 -7.36
CA ASP A 505 -25.14 22.17 -7.35
C ASP A 505 -23.89 21.70 -6.57
N LEU A 506 -24.08 20.97 -5.47
CA LEU A 506 -22.98 20.38 -4.71
C LEU A 506 -22.27 19.26 -5.48
N LEU A 507 -23.01 18.35 -6.11
CA LEU A 507 -22.40 17.31 -6.95
C LEU A 507 -21.55 17.93 -8.06
N MET A 508 -22.08 18.92 -8.77
CA MET A 508 -21.43 19.52 -9.93
C MET A 508 -20.21 20.37 -9.58
N SER A 509 -20.18 20.97 -8.39
CA SER A 509 -19.12 21.90 -7.97
C SER A 509 -18.05 21.28 -7.06
N ALA A 510 -18.28 20.06 -6.56
CA ALA A 510 -17.35 19.36 -5.67
C ALA A 510 -17.30 17.85 -5.94
N GLY A 511 -18.44 17.16 -6.03
CA GLY A 511 -18.47 15.70 -6.20
C GLY A 511 -17.82 15.20 -7.49
N LEU A 512 -18.15 15.81 -8.63
CA LEU A 512 -17.64 15.42 -9.96
C LEU A 512 -16.15 15.70 -10.16
N ASP A 513 -15.59 16.63 -9.39
CA ASP A 513 -14.17 17.02 -9.42
C ASP A 513 -13.34 16.37 -8.31
N HIS A 514 -13.94 15.44 -7.57
CA HIS A 514 -13.25 14.78 -6.48
C HIS A 514 -12.09 13.93 -7.01
N HIS A 515 -10.92 14.07 -6.39
CA HIS A 515 -9.70 13.39 -6.84
C HIS A 515 -9.77 11.85 -6.64
N TYR A 516 -10.46 11.37 -5.61
CA TYR A 516 -10.84 9.95 -5.52
C TYR A 516 -11.85 9.54 -6.59
N ALA A 517 -11.43 8.64 -7.48
CA ALA A 517 -12.23 8.15 -8.60
C ALA A 517 -13.58 7.53 -8.17
N ALA A 518 -13.61 6.81 -7.05
CA ALA A 518 -14.84 6.21 -6.54
C ALA A 518 -15.91 7.26 -6.18
N ILE A 519 -15.49 8.39 -5.58
CA ILE A 519 -16.40 9.49 -5.22
C ILE A 519 -16.90 10.20 -6.48
N ALA A 520 -16.00 10.55 -7.40
CA ALA A 520 -16.39 11.18 -8.67
C ALA A 520 -17.33 10.29 -9.48
N ASN A 521 -17.07 8.98 -9.52
CA ASN A 521 -17.93 8.03 -10.21
C ASN A 521 -19.33 7.97 -9.58
N GLU A 522 -19.41 7.84 -8.25
CA GLU A 522 -20.69 7.79 -7.55
C GLU A 522 -21.45 9.11 -7.69
N ALA A 523 -20.76 10.25 -7.71
CA ALA A 523 -21.38 11.56 -7.90
C ALA A 523 -22.03 11.70 -9.30
N ILE A 524 -21.40 11.18 -10.35
CA ILE A 524 -21.99 11.12 -11.69
C ILE A 524 -23.24 10.23 -11.70
N LEU A 525 -23.14 9.04 -11.10
CA LEU A 525 -24.25 8.10 -11.03
C LEU A 525 -25.43 8.71 -10.27
N ALA A 526 -25.17 9.39 -9.15
CA ALA A 526 -26.17 10.11 -8.38
C ALA A 526 -26.83 11.24 -9.17
N ALA A 527 -26.03 12.06 -9.86
CA ALA A 527 -26.55 13.09 -10.75
C ALA A 527 -27.44 12.47 -11.85
N GLN A 528 -27.11 11.26 -12.33
CA GLN A 528 -27.86 10.56 -13.37
C GLN A 528 -29.23 10.15 -12.85
N ARG A 529 -29.25 9.60 -11.62
CA ARG A 529 -30.46 9.16 -10.92
C ARG A 529 -31.38 10.33 -10.58
N ILE A 530 -30.82 11.43 -10.07
CA ILE A 530 -31.59 12.65 -9.72
C ILE A 530 -32.17 13.34 -10.97
N SER A 531 -31.38 13.44 -12.03
CA SER A 531 -31.79 14.19 -13.23
C SER A 531 -32.62 13.39 -14.23
N GLY A 532 -32.52 12.05 -14.19
CA GLY A 532 -33.03 11.16 -15.24
C GLY A 532 -32.28 11.25 -16.57
N GLN A 533 -31.25 12.10 -16.68
CA GLN A 533 -30.43 12.24 -17.88
C GLN A 533 -29.43 11.10 -17.94
N GLN A 534 -29.49 10.24 -18.96
CA GLN A 534 -28.48 9.21 -19.17
C GLN A 534 -27.23 9.81 -19.82
N TRP A 535 -26.09 9.80 -19.12
CA TRP A 535 -24.78 10.17 -19.69
C TRP A 535 -23.94 8.94 -20.03
N ILE A 536 -24.02 7.92 -19.16
CA ILE A 536 -23.26 6.68 -19.34
C ILE A 536 -24.09 5.74 -20.21
N PRO A 537 -23.60 5.33 -21.39
CA PRO A 537 -24.30 4.36 -22.23
C PRO A 537 -24.42 3.01 -21.51
N GLU A 538 -25.57 2.35 -21.66
CA GLU A 538 -25.75 0.99 -21.16
C GLU A 538 -24.68 0.05 -21.74
N GLY A 539 -24.02 -0.72 -20.88
CA GLY A 539 -22.97 -1.66 -21.27
C GLY A 539 -21.62 -1.03 -21.62
N SER A 540 -21.43 0.28 -21.41
CA SER A 540 -20.12 0.92 -21.56
C SER A 540 -19.14 0.43 -20.50
N ASP A 541 -17.88 0.24 -20.91
CA ASP A 541 -16.72 0.00 -20.06
C ASP A 541 -16.05 1.29 -19.57
N HIS A 542 -16.53 2.46 -20.02
CA HIS A 542 -16.01 3.74 -19.58
C HIS A 542 -16.33 4.01 -18.11
N GLN A 543 -15.34 4.56 -17.40
CA GLN A 543 -15.53 4.99 -16.02
C GLN A 543 -16.50 6.18 -15.96
N PRO A 544 -17.49 6.19 -15.06
CA PRO A 544 -18.47 7.27 -14.95
C PRO A 544 -17.88 8.69 -14.89
N ARG A 545 -16.75 8.89 -14.20
CA ARG A 545 -16.05 10.19 -14.09
C ARG A 545 -15.60 10.79 -15.43
N ASN A 546 -15.49 9.98 -16.48
CA ASN A 546 -15.13 10.46 -17.82
C ASN A 546 -16.23 11.32 -18.44
N PHE A 547 -17.44 11.33 -17.87
CA PHE A 547 -18.60 12.10 -18.33
C PHE A 547 -18.86 13.38 -17.50
N SER A 548 -17.88 13.81 -16.69
CA SER A 548 -18.03 14.96 -15.80
C SER A 548 -18.28 16.28 -16.52
N ASP A 549 -17.62 16.52 -17.65
CA ASP A 549 -17.79 17.75 -18.42
C ASP A 549 -19.17 17.82 -19.09
N GLU A 550 -19.65 16.69 -19.63
CA GLU A 550 -20.99 16.58 -20.20
C GLU A 550 -22.07 16.79 -19.15
N ALA A 551 -21.92 16.18 -17.97
CA ALA A 551 -22.85 16.33 -16.86
C ALA A 551 -22.91 17.79 -16.39
N LYS A 552 -21.76 18.46 -16.23
CA LYS A 552 -21.69 19.88 -15.87
C LYS A 552 -22.29 20.80 -16.94
N ALA A 553 -21.97 20.58 -18.20
CA ALA A 553 -22.49 21.37 -19.31
C ALA A 553 -24.02 21.20 -19.44
N TRP A 554 -24.52 19.99 -19.22
CA TRP A 554 -25.96 19.72 -19.15
C TRP A 554 -26.59 20.44 -17.96
N TRP A 555 -25.99 20.36 -16.77
CA TRP A 555 -26.50 21.02 -15.58
C TRP A 555 -26.61 22.53 -15.78
N GLN A 556 -25.56 23.19 -16.28
CA GLN A 556 -25.58 24.64 -16.54
C GLN A 556 -26.74 25.08 -17.44
N LYS A 557 -27.16 24.25 -18.41
CA LYS A 557 -28.28 24.55 -19.31
C LYS A 557 -29.66 24.27 -18.71
N ASN A 558 -29.74 23.37 -17.73
CA ASN A 558 -31.01 22.88 -17.19
C ASN A 558 -31.24 23.27 -15.72
N ARG A 559 -30.27 23.91 -15.07
CA ARG A 559 -30.25 24.25 -13.63
C ARG A 559 -31.46 25.04 -13.14
N ASP A 560 -32.10 25.84 -13.99
CA ASP A 560 -33.27 26.64 -13.60
C ASP A 560 -34.60 25.89 -13.75
N ARG A 561 -34.57 24.65 -14.26
CA ARG A 561 -35.74 23.77 -14.38
C ARG A 561 -35.90 22.82 -13.18
N PHE A 562 -34.88 22.76 -12.32
CA PHE A 562 -34.84 22.04 -11.05
C PHE A 562 -34.99 23.05 -9.91
#